data_AF-A0A7S3JBI9-F1
#
_entry.id   AF-A0A7S3JBI9-F1
#
_cell.length_a   1.000
_cell.length_b   1.000
_cell.length_c   1.000
_cell.angle_alpha   90.00
_cell.angle_beta   90.00
_cell.angle_gamma   90.00
#
_symmetry.space_group_name_H-M   'P 1'
#
loop_
_entity.id
_entity.type
_entity.pdbx_description
1 polymer ?
#
loop_
_entity_poly.entity_id
_entity_poly.type
_entity_poly.pdbx_seq_one_letter_code
_entity_poly.pdbx_strand_id
1 'polypeptide(L)'
;ASKLPDSFLKDLEELSDNEQTPSGFQTREDGKEAERLESEQIQEISKLKEDANFQNHLELLAQDLDTIQPADKFINLEKVDPIYDLIKKSNQYLLDIEEEINILHKEIRDIYLNKFSELESIVYDPIEFTKC
;
A
#
# COMPACT_ATOMS: atom_id res chain seq x y z
N ALA A 1 -23.98 -51.78 17.90
CA ALA A 1 -23.88 -50.41 18.45
C ALA A 1 -23.67 -49.46 17.28
N SER A 2 -24.42 -48.39 17.04
CA SER A 2 -25.68 -47.87 17.56
C SER A 2 -26.29 -47.10 16.39
N LYS A 3 -27.59 -47.25 16.12
CA LYS A 3 -28.30 -46.34 15.21
C LYS A 3 -28.31 -44.97 15.91
N LEU A 4 -27.83 -43.93 15.23
CA LEU A 4 -27.96 -42.56 15.74
C LEU A 4 -29.45 -42.30 16.04
N PRO A 5 -29.81 -41.68 17.17
CA PRO A 5 -31.21 -41.45 17.49
C PRO A 5 -31.75 -40.35 16.58
N ASP A 6 -32.78 -40.64 15.78
CA ASP A 6 -33.46 -39.68 14.88
C ASP A 6 -33.95 -38.42 15.62
N SER A 7 -34.08 -38.47 16.95
CA SER A 7 -34.35 -37.32 17.81
C SER A 7 -33.26 -36.25 17.75
N PHE A 8 -31.98 -36.63 17.60
CA PHE A 8 -30.87 -35.66 17.50
C PHE A 8 -30.81 -34.98 16.13
N LEU A 9 -31.23 -35.68 15.07
CA LEU A 9 -31.28 -35.14 13.71
C LEU A 9 -32.41 -34.12 13.55
N LYS A 10 -33.52 -34.35 14.25
CA LYS A 10 -34.67 -33.45 14.25
C LYS A 10 -34.39 -32.12 14.95
N ASP A 11 -33.63 -32.15 16.05
CA ASP A 11 -33.19 -30.94 16.75
C ASP A 11 -32.18 -30.11 15.92
N LEU A 12 -31.44 -30.73 14.99
CA LEU A 12 -30.55 -30.04 14.06
C LEU A 12 -31.30 -29.41 12.87
N GLU A 13 -32.36 -30.06 12.38
CA GLU A 13 -33.24 -29.49 11.34
C GLU A 13 -34.01 -28.27 11.85
N GLU A 14 -34.51 -28.28 13.09
CA GLU A 14 -35.20 -27.11 13.68
C GLU A 14 -34.27 -25.91 13.92
N LEU A 15 -32.95 -26.11 14.02
CA LEU A 15 -31.97 -25.02 14.13
C LEU A 15 -31.47 -24.51 12.77
N SER A 16 -31.65 -25.27 11.68
CA SER A 16 -31.24 -24.87 10.34
C SER A 16 -32.16 -23.80 9.73
N ASP A 17 -33.39 -23.67 10.22
CA ASP A 17 -34.40 -22.75 9.68
C ASP A 17 -34.36 -21.34 10.29
N ASN A 18 -33.34 -21.00 11.08
CA ASN A 18 -33.20 -19.67 11.67
C ASN A 18 -31.92 -18.89 11.30
N GLU A 19 -31.27 -19.23 10.18
CA GLU A 19 -30.36 -18.29 9.52
C GLU A 19 -31.20 -17.24 8.78
N GLN A 20 -31.70 -16.27 9.54
CA GLN A 20 -32.26 -15.04 9.02
C GLN A 20 -31.10 -14.24 8.41
N THR A 21 -30.70 -14.61 7.19
CA THR A 21 -29.74 -13.82 6.40
C THR A 21 -30.36 -12.43 6.20
N PRO A 22 -29.76 -11.35 6.71
CA PRO A 22 -30.23 -10.02 6.38
C PRO A 22 -30.08 -9.83 4.87
N SER A 23 -31.23 -9.59 4.25
CA SER A 23 -31.43 -9.02 2.93
C SER A 23 -30.26 -8.12 2.48
N GLY A 24 -29.61 -8.46 1.36
CA GLY A 24 -28.81 -7.47 0.63
C GLY A 24 -27.49 -7.92 0.01
N PHE A 25 -27.40 -9.10 -0.61
CA PHE A 25 -26.35 -9.30 -1.62
C PHE A 25 -26.99 -9.29 -3.00
N GLN A 26 -27.19 -8.07 -3.50
CA GLN A 26 -27.36 -7.86 -4.93
C GLN A 26 -26.07 -8.33 -5.59
N THR A 27 -26.17 -9.32 -6.47
CA THR A 27 -25.18 -9.60 -7.50
C THR A 27 -25.11 -8.35 -8.38
N ARG A 28 -24.23 -7.40 -8.02
CA ARG A 28 -23.93 -6.25 -8.87
C ARG A 28 -22.59 -6.48 -9.54
N GLU A 29 -22.54 -6.00 -10.77
CA GLU A 29 -21.37 -5.93 -11.64
C GLU A 29 -20.31 -4.93 -11.11
N ASP A 30 -20.01 -4.98 -9.80
CA ASP A 30 -19.26 -3.99 -9.01
C ASP A 30 -17.74 -4.14 -9.09
N GLY A 31 -17.21 -5.09 -9.86
CA GLY A 31 -15.76 -5.29 -9.95
C GLY A 31 -15.02 -4.09 -10.53
N LYS A 32 -15.63 -3.38 -11.49
CA LYS A 32 -15.00 -2.22 -12.16
C LYS A 32 -15.22 -0.90 -11.44
N GLU A 33 -16.26 -0.79 -10.62
CA GLU A 33 -16.55 0.43 -9.86
C GLU A 33 -15.74 0.47 -8.57
N ALA A 34 -15.57 -0.68 -7.89
CA ALA A 34 -14.65 -0.83 -6.77
C ALA A 34 -13.18 -0.60 -7.19
N GLU A 35 -12.71 -1.22 -8.28
CA GLU A 35 -11.34 -1.01 -8.79
C GLU A 35 -11.04 0.46 -9.16
N ARG A 36 -12.05 1.20 -9.64
CA ARG A 36 -11.91 2.63 -9.96
C ARG A 36 -11.79 3.48 -8.71
N LEU A 37 -12.64 3.25 -7.71
CA LEU A 37 -12.59 3.96 -6.44
C LEU A 37 -11.27 3.68 -5.70
N GLU A 38 -10.77 2.44 -5.75
CA GLU A 38 -9.47 2.04 -5.19
C GLU A 38 -8.31 2.74 -5.92
N SER A 39 -8.37 2.82 -7.26
CA SER A 39 -7.34 3.52 -8.05
C SER A 39 -7.33 5.03 -7.80
N GLU A 40 -8.51 5.64 -7.63
CA GLU A 40 -8.67 7.07 -7.32
C GLU A 40 -8.13 7.40 -5.91
N GLN A 41 -8.36 6.52 -4.93
CA GLN A 41 -7.79 6.65 -3.58
C GLN A 41 -6.27 6.53 -3.58
N ILE A 42 -5.70 5.58 -4.34
CA ILE A 42 -4.25 5.43 -4.48
C ILE A 42 -3.62 6.66 -5.14
N GLN A 43 -4.28 7.25 -6.14
CA GLN A 43 -3.83 8.49 -6.77
C GLN A 43 -3.90 9.68 -5.79
N GLU A 44 -4.91 9.73 -4.93
CA GLU A 44 -4.96 10.73 -3.87
C GLU A 44 -3.83 10.55 -2.85
N ILE A 45 -3.27 9.36 -2.68
CA ILE A 45 -2.19 9.12 -1.72
C ILE A 45 -0.81 9.48 -2.30
N SER A 46 -0.58 9.26 -3.59
CA SER A 46 0.72 9.53 -4.24
C SER A 46 0.83 10.96 -4.77
N LYS A 47 0.70 11.93 -3.86
CA LYS A 47 0.78 13.37 -4.22
C LYS A 47 2.20 13.81 -4.51
N LEU A 48 3.21 13.16 -3.90
CA LEU A 48 4.61 13.54 -4.05
C LEU A 48 5.11 13.40 -5.50
N LYS A 49 4.66 12.37 -6.22
CA LYS A 49 5.02 12.18 -7.63
C LYS A 49 4.46 13.29 -8.53
N GLU A 50 3.32 13.86 -8.17
CA GLU A 50 2.67 14.95 -8.90
C GLU A 50 3.22 16.34 -8.50
N ASP A 51 3.95 16.43 -7.38
CA ASP A 51 4.56 17.69 -6.95
C ASP A 51 5.62 18.16 -7.95
N ALA A 52 5.35 19.30 -8.57
CA ALA A 52 6.28 19.97 -9.48
C ALA A 52 7.63 20.28 -8.81
N ASN A 53 7.66 20.55 -7.50
CA ASN A 53 8.91 20.82 -6.79
C ASN A 53 9.78 19.57 -6.66
N PHE A 54 9.16 18.41 -6.46
CA PHE A 54 9.84 17.11 -6.42
C PHE A 54 10.37 16.75 -7.81
N GLN A 55 9.58 16.93 -8.87
CA GLN A 55 10.03 16.70 -10.25
C GLN A 55 11.21 17.60 -10.64
N ASN A 56 11.10 18.91 -10.36
CA ASN A 56 12.20 19.85 -10.60
C ASN A 56 13.46 19.47 -9.80
N HIS A 57 13.30 18.96 -8.57
CA HIS A 57 14.43 18.49 -7.77
C HIS A 57 15.12 17.26 -8.37
N LEU A 58 14.35 16.31 -8.90
CA LEU A 58 14.89 15.14 -9.61
C LEU A 58 15.65 15.54 -10.88
N GLU A 59 15.14 16.53 -11.64
CA GLU A 59 15.84 17.04 -12.82
C GLU A 59 17.18 17.69 -12.47
N LEU A 60 17.23 18.49 -11.40
CA LEU A 60 18.49 19.07 -10.92
C LEU A 60 19.49 17.99 -10.49
N LEU A 61 19.01 16.97 -9.79
CA LEU A 61 19.84 15.86 -9.33
C LEU A 61 20.39 15.04 -10.51
N ALA A 62 19.58 14.83 -11.56
CA ALA A 62 20.02 14.16 -12.79
C ALA A 62 21.11 14.95 -13.53
N GLN A 63 21.00 16.28 -13.60
CA GLN A 63 22.02 17.14 -14.23
C GLN A 63 23.37 17.08 -13.47
N ASP A 64 23.33 17.04 -12.15
CA ASP A 64 24.54 16.95 -11.32
C ASP A 64 25.18 15.55 -11.33
N LEU A 65 24.39 14.47 -11.48
CA LEU A 65 24.87 13.08 -11.54
C LEU A 65 25.73 12.78 -12.76
N ASP A 66 25.43 13.39 -13.90
CA ASP A 66 26.22 13.21 -15.14
C ASP A 66 27.63 13.79 -15.04
N THR A 67 27.86 14.65 -14.04
CA THR A 67 29.19 15.17 -13.74
C THR A 67 29.80 14.29 -12.65
N ILE A 68 30.61 13.29 -13.02
CA ILE A 68 31.33 12.46 -12.04
C ILE A 68 32.22 13.35 -11.18
N GLN A 69 31.79 13.66 -9.97
CA GLN A 69 32.56 14.39 -8.98
C GLN A 69 33.27 13.40 -8.05
N PRO A 70 34.55 13.62 -7.70
CA PRO A 70 35.22 12.79 -6.71
C PRO A 70 34.52 12.90 -5.35
N ALA A 71 34.37 11.76 -4.65
CA ALA A 71 33.71 11.69 -3.34
C ALA A 71 34.32 12.67 -2.31
N ASP A 72 35.62 12.96 -2.43
CA ASP A 72 36.36 13.90 -1.59
C ASP A 72 35.80 15.33 -1.65
N LYS A 73 35.13 15.70 -2.76
CA LYS A 73 34.49 17.02 -2.93
C LYS A 73 33.35 17.23 -1.92
N PHE A 74 32.73 16.16 -1.43
CA PHE A 74 31.58 16.23 -0.54
C PHE A 74 31.96 16.12 0.94
N ILE A 75 33.22 15.79 1.28
CA ILE A 75 33.65 15.49 2.66
C ILE A 75 33.69 16.74 3.56
N ASN A 76 33.72 17.96 3.00
CA ASN A 76 33.72 19.21 3.77
C ASN A 76 32.89 20.31 3.09
N LEU A 77 31.65 19.98 2.69
CA LEU A 77 30.73 21.00 2.19
C LEU A 77 30.39 22.01 3.28
N GLU A 78 30.63 23.29 3.01
CA GLU A 78 30.13 24.35 3.85
C GLU A 78 28.60 24.41 3.75
N LYS A 79 27.92 24.83 4.82
CA LYS A 79 26.45 24.96 4.85
C LYS A 79 25.89 25.99 3.85
N VAL A 80 26.76 26.78 3.22
CA VAL A 80 26.42 27.78 2.20
C VAL A 80 26.50 27.18 0.79
N ASP A 81 27.06 25.98 0.65
CA ASP A 81 27.21 25.33 -0.65
C ASP A 81 25.85 24.84 -1.17
N PRO A 82 25.46 25.18 -2.41
CA PRO A 82 24.20 24.72 -3.00
C PRO A 82 24.07 23.19 -3.05
N ILE A 83 25.18 22.45 -3.11
CA ILE A 83 25.18 20.97 -3.07
C ILE A 83 24.74 20.45 -1.71
N TYR A 84 25.11 21.14 -0.61
CA TYR A 84 24.66 20.77 0.73
C TYR A 84 23.13 20.88 0.85
N ASP A 85 22.56 21.97 0.33
CA ASP A 85 21.11 22.16 0.31
C ASP A 85 20.40 21.13 -0.57
N LEU A 86 21.00 20.76 -1.72
CA LEU A 86 20.48 19.70 -2.59
C LEU A 86 20.44 18.34 -1.87
N ILE A 87 21.51 17.96 -1.18
CA ILE A 87 21.57 16.71 -0.39
C ILE A 87 20.54 16.74 0.73
N LYS A 88 20.47 17.84 1.48
CA LYS A 88 19.52 17.99 2.59
C LYS A 88 18.07 17.85 2.10
N LYS A 89 17.74 18.48 0.98
CA LYS A 89 16.41 18.39 0.38
C LYS A 89 16.12 16.98 -0.16
N SER A 90 17.13 16.31 -0.72
CA SER A 90 17.01 14.91 -1.14
C SER A 90 16.69 13.98 0.03
N ASN A 91 17.33 14.19 1.19
CA ASN A 91 17.03 13.42 2.40
C ASN A 91 15.61 13.68 2.92
N GLN A 92 15.10 14.91 2.80
CA GLN A 92 13.71 15.19 3.14
C GLN A 92 12.75 14.40 2.23
N TYR A 93 12.97 14.46 0.92
CA TYR A 93 12.14 13.69 -0.02
C TYR A 93 12.26 12.18 0.19
N LEU A 94 13.40 11.66 0.67
CA LEU A 94 13.51 10.25 1.02
C LEU A 94 12.55 9.87 2.15
N LEU A 95 12.45 10.71 3.19
CA LEU A 95 11.49 10.50 4.28
C LEU A 95 10.04 10.56 3.78
N ASP A 96 9.74 11.52 2.89
CA ASP A 96 8.41 11.67 2.32
C ASP A 96 8.04 10.43 1.46
N ILE A 97 9.00 9.87 0.70
CA ILE A 97 8.83 8.62 -0.07
C ILE A 97 8.59 7.43 0.88
N GLU A 98 9.37 7.31 1.95
CA GLU A 98 9.18 6.25 2.95
C GLU A 98 7.79 6.33 3.60
N GLU A 99 7.28 7.53 3.87
CA GLU A 99 5.93 7.72 4.39
C GLU A 99 4.86 7.28 3.38
N GLU A 100 4.97 7.70 2.11
CA GLU A 100 4.02 7.28 1.07
C GLU A 100 4.02 5.76 0.86
N ILE A 101 5.19 5.10 0.85
CA ILE A 101 5.28 3.63 0.74
C ILE A 101 4.54 2.94 1.89
N ASN A 102 4.68 3.46 3.12
CA ASN A 102 4.00 2.90 4.28
C ASN A 102 2.48 3.08 4.20
N ILE A 103 2.01 4.23 3.71
CA ILE A 103 0.57 4.47 3.52
C ILE A 103 0.02 3.53 2.44
N LEU A 104 0.69 3.45 1.28
CA LEU A 104 0.32 2.54 0.20
C LEU A 104 0.28 1.08 0.66
N HIS A 105 1.28 0.65 1.43
CA HIS A 105 1.30 -0.70 1.97
C HIS A 105 0.09 -0.98 2.87
N LYS A 106 -0.31 -0.04 3.72
CA LYS A 106 -1.51 -0.19 4.57
C LYS A 106 -2.77 -0.32 3.74
N GLU A 107 -2.97 0.53 2.74
CA GLU A 107 -4.16 0.47 1.88
C GLU A 107 -4.22 -0.83 1.08
N ILE A 108 -3.11 -1.23 0.44
CA ILE A 108 -3.04 -2.48 -0.32
C ILE A 108 -3.28 -3.66 0.63
N ARG A 109 -2.70 -3.63 1.83
CA ARG A 109 -2.97 -4.64 2.85
C ARG A 109 -4.44 -4.70 3.21
N ASP A 110 -5.10 -3.57 3.45
CA ASP A 110 -6.51 -3.54 3.84
C ASP A 110 -7.43 -4.10 2.73
N ILE A 111 -7.06 -3.90 1.45
CA ILE A 111 -7.72 -4.54 0.30
C ILE A 111 -7.51 -6.08 0.32
N TYR A 112 -6.26 -6.53 0.50
CA TYR A 112 -5.93 -7.96 0.47
C TYR A 112 -6.35 -8.72 1.72
N LEU A 113 -6.49 -8.08 2.88
CA LEU A 113 -6.98 -8.73 4.12
C LEU A 113 -8.37 -9.35 3.94
N ASN A 114 -9.23 -8.72 3.12
CA ASN A 114 -10.57 -9.23 2.83
C ASN A 114 -10.56 -10.46 1.88
N LYS A 115 -9.48 -10.66 1.12
CA LYS A 115 -9.38 -11.74 0.12
C LYS A 115 -8.40 -12.86 0.53
N PHE A 116 -7.33 -12.51 1.24
CA PHE A 116 -6.21 -13.38 1.58
C PHE A 116 -5.49 -12.89 2.85
N SER A 117 -6.09 -13.15 4.02
CA SER A 117 -5.60 -12.67 5.33
C SER A 117 -4.26 -13.24 5.77
N GLU A 118 -3.77 -14.29 5.10
CA GLU A 118 -2.51 -14.97 5.43
C GLU A 118 -1.27 -14.26 4.82
N LEU A 119 -1.46 -13.35 3.86
CA LEU A 119 -0.37 -12.72 3.10
C LEU A 119 0.54 -11.85 3.99
N GLU A 120 -0.02 -11.12 4.96
CA GLU A 120 0.72 -10.25 5.88
C GLU A 120 1.68 -11.05 6.79
N SER A 121 1.31 -12.29 7.13
CA SER A 121 2.16 -13.16 7.94
C SER A 121 3.37 -13.69 7.17
N ILE A 122 3.29 -13.70 5.83
CA ILE A 122 4.29 -14.32 4.95
C ILE A 122 5.27 -13.29 4.40
N VAL A 123 4.79 -12.08 4.06
CA VAL A 123 5.61 -11.05 3.40
C VAL A 123 5.62 -9.77 4.23
N TYR A 124 6.77 -9.49 4.84
CA TYR A 124 6.96 -8.34 5.73
C TYR A 124 7.43 -7.06 5.01
N ASP A 125 8.09 -7.20 3.86
CA ASP A 125 8.60 -6.06 3.10
C ASP A 125 7.48 -5.43 2.26
N PRO A 126 7.20 -4.12 2.40
CA PRO A 126 6.17 -3.43 1.62
C PRO A 126 6.34 -3.58 0.10
N ILE A 127 7.58 -3.55 -0.39
CA ILE A 127 7.86 -3.62 -1.83
C ILE A 127 7.63 -5.06 -2.32
N GLU A 128 8.09 -6.06 -1.58
CA GLU A 128 7.81 -7.46 -1.90
C GLU A 128 6.31 -7.79 -1.83
N PHE A 129 5.59 -7.25 -0.86
CA PHE A 129 4.14 -7.45 -0.69
C PHE A 129 3.35 -7.02 -1.94
N THR A 130 3.74 -5.89 -2.55
CA THR A 130 3.09 -5.39 -3.79
C THR A 130 3.42 -6.18 -5.05
N LYS A 131 4.44 -7.05 -5.02
CA LYS A 131 4.85 -7.86 -6.19
C LYS A 131 4.20 -9.25 -6.21
N CYS A 132 3.69 -9.72 -5.07
CA CYS A 132 3.02 -11.02 -4.93
C CYS A 132 1.62 -10.99 -5.55
#